data_AF-A0AAV1Q2L1-F1
#
_entry.id   AF-A0AAV1Q2L1-F1
#
_cell.length_a   1.000
_cell.length_b   1.000
_cell.length_c   1.000
_cell.angle_alpha   90.00
_cell.angle_beta   90.00
_cell.angle_gamma   90.00
#
_symmetry.space_group_name_H-M   'P 1'
#
loop_
_entity.id
_entity.type
_entity.pdbx_description
1 polymer ?
#
loop_
_entity_poly.entity_id
_entity_poly.type
_entity_poly.pdbx_seq_one_letter_code
_entity_poly.pdbx_strand_id
1 'polypeptide(L)'
;KRCQKDNITFHPNDTVSYREYRQYHFEPSMSVGNESDVVTIPNMLVLGAAVMMENLPYAVRLMISATFKTFNEGPFLTKTVGELMWGYDSGLVDFLNKYLPGMLPSTGKFGLFAEFNNSNTGLFTIFTGKDNIRNVHKVDSWNGLTELNYWRSHQSNMINGTAGQMWPPFMTKESTLPFYSPDACRSMELVYQRPGDFKGVPLYRYVAPKTLFANGTDYAPNEGFCPCRQSGLLNVSSCRHNSPVFISHPHFYNADPVLLDYVQGLSPNEEEHGLFIDIHPQTGVPLNVSIRLQLNLYMKRVSGITETGKISEVVMPMIWFEEKGYIDGPVLTTFHTNLVILPAVMEYMQYGFIALGLATILLASLAHYRLKRDKHDGDITPDENESTSTEEKDPLLHDEMD
;
A
#
# COMPACT_ATOMS: atom_id res chain seq x y z
N LYS A 1 -10.75 3.18 -11.70
CA LYS A 1 -11.15 3.34 -10.28
C LYS A 1 -11.06 4.81 -9.91
N ARG A 2 -12.07 5.37 -9.25
CA ARG A 2 -12.04 6.71 -8.66
C ARG A 2 -12.18 6.58 -7.15
N CYS A 3 -11.28 7.22 -6.40
CA CYS A 3 -11.34 7.27 -4.94
C CYS A 3 -11.62 8.70 -4.49
N GLN A 4 -12.52 8.89 -3.54
CA GLN A 4 -12.82 10.20 -2.97
C GLN A 4 -13.03 10.09 -1.46
N LYS A 5 -12.35 10.94 -0.70
CA LYS A 5 -12.57 11.10 0.74
C LYS A 5 -13.76 12.03 0.98
N ASP A 6 -14.64 11.64 1.87
CA ASP A 6 -15.85 12.36 2.24
C ASP A 6 -16.04 12.36 3.77
N ASN A 7 -16.93 13.23 4.27
CA ASN A 7 -17.21 13.43 5.70
C ASN A 7 -15.93 13.71 6.52
N ILE A 8 -15.05 14.55 5.99
CA ILE A 8 -13.76 14.86 6.61
C ILE A 8 -13.98 15.72 7.85
N THR A 9 -13.54 15.22 9.01
CA THR A 9 -13.67 15.92 10.30
C THR A 9 -12.32 15.95 11.02
N PHE A 10 -11.84 17.14 11.37
CA PHE A 10 -10.63 17.32 12.16
C PHE A 10 -10.94 17.36 13.64
N HIS A 11 -10.07 16.77 14.46
CA HIS A 11 -10.26 16.63 15.90
C HIS A 11 -9.19 17.38 16.69
N PRO A 12 -9.47 17.78 17.94
CA PRO A 12 -8.49 18.49 18.80
C PRO A 12 -7.23 17.68 19.13
N ASN A 13 -7.27 16.35 19.02
CA ASN A 13 -6.14 15.45 19.27
C ASN A 13 -5.25 15.27 18.02
N ASP A 14 -5.25 16.23 17.10
CA ASP A 14 -4.45 16.23 15.86
C ASP A 14 -4.71 15.01 14.94
N THR A 15 -5.91 14.43 15.03
CA THR A 15 -6.39 13.39 14.11
C THR A 15 -7.42 13.94 13.13
N VAL A 16 -7.65 13.21 12.04
CA VAL A 16 -8.69 13.49 11.05
C VAL A 16 -9.44 12.21 10.73
N SER A 17 -10.78 12.28 10.76
CA SER A 17 -11.65 11.18 10.34
C SER A 17 -12.18 11.40 8.93
N TYR A 18 -12.28 10.34 8.14
CA TYR A 18 -12.87 10.36 6.80
C TYR A 18 -13.43 8.98 6.40
N ARG A 19 -14.34 8.98 5.42
CA ARG A 19 -14.72 7.79 4.66
C ARG A 19 -14.19 7.89 3.26
N GLU A 20 -13.56 6.84 2.74
CA GLU A 20 -13.12 6.80 1.35
C GLU A 20 -14.11 5.99 0.51
N TYR A 21 -14.74 6.66 -0.44
CA TYR A 21 -15.62 6.04 -1.42
C TYR A 21 -14.84 5.63 -2.66
N ARG A 22 -15.12 4.41 -3.14
CA ARG A 22 -14.46 3.80 -4.29
C ARG A 22 -15.50 3.54 -5.38
N GLN A 23 -15.26 4.07 -6.57
CA GLN A 23 -16.07 3.84 -7.76
C GLN A 23 -15.24 3.10 -8.80
N TYR A 24 -15.83 2.07 -9.39
CA TYR A 24 -15.19 1.25 -10.42
C TYR A 24 -15.87 1.53 -11.75
N HIS A 25 -15.06 1.76 -12.77
CA HIS A 25 -15.49 2.01 -14.14
C HIS A 25 -14.75 1.03 -15.02
N PHE A 26 -15.49 0.27 -15.83
CA PHE A 26 -14.93 -0.65 -16.79
C PHE A 26 -14.24 0.12 -17.90
N GLU A 27 -13.02 -0.30 -18.27
CA GLU A 27 -12.22 0.30 -19.34
C GLU A 27 -11.99 -0.74 -20.44
N PRO A 28 -12.81 -0.75 -21.50
CA PRO A 28 -12.72 -1.75 -22.55
C PRO A 28 -11.36 -1.76 -23.26
N SER A 29 -10.74 -0.59 -23.43
CA SER A 29 -9.46 -0.46 -24.13
C SER A 29 -8.27 -1.11 -23.41
N MET A 30 -8.41 -1.34 -22.10
CA MET A 30 -7.39 -1.97 -21.25
C MET A 30 -7.80 -3.38 -20.81
N SER A 31 -8.85 -3.95 -21.41
CA SER A 31 -9.41 -5.25 -21.07
C SER A 31 -9.27 -6.22 -22.23
N VAL A 32 -9.05 -7.51 -21.94
CA VAL A 32 -8.96 -8.57 -22.97
C VAL A 32 -10.29 -8.85 -23.66
N GLY A 33 -11.40 -8.55 -22.98
CA GLY A 33 -12.76 -8.85 -23.40
C GLY A 33 -13.76 -7.96 -22.69
N ASN A 34 -15.05 -8.24 -22.83
CA ASN A 34 -16.14 -7.41 -22.29
C ASN A 34 -16.70 -8.01 -21.00
N GLU A 35 -17.39 -7.22 -20.19
CA GLU A 35 -18.10 -7.72 -19.00
C GLU A 35 -19.22 -8.72 -19.35
N SER A 36 -19.63 -8.79 -20.61
CA SER A 36 -20.58 -9.79 -21.13
C SER A 36 -19.95 -11.17 -21.38
N ASP A 37 -18.62 -11.29 -21.31
CA ASP A 37 -17.95 -12.58 -21.55
C ASP A 37 -18.35 -13.59 -20.47
N VAL A 38 -18.53 -14.83 -20.88
CA VAL A 38 -19.11 -15.88 -20.03
C VAL A 38 -18.00 -16.75 -19.48
N VAL A 39 -18.00 -16.95 -18.16
CA VAL A 39 -17.06 -17.85 -17.48
C VAL A 39 -17.81 -18.78 -16.53
N THR A 40 -17.19 -19.93 -16.27
CA THR A 40 -17.72 -20.93 -15.33
C THR A 40 -16.82 -20.96 -14.12
N ILE A 41 -17.38 -20.71 -12.94
CA ILE A 41 -16.67 -20.74 -11.67
C ILE A 41 -17.38 -21.66 -10.67
N PRO A 42 -16.71 -22.11 -9.59
CA PRO A 42 -17.39 -22.81 -8.50
C PRO A 42 -18.54 -21.97 -7.94
N ASN A 43 -19.69 -22.58 -7.72
CA ASN A 43 -20.84 -21.90 -7.17
C ASN A 43 -20.66 -21.69 -5.67
N MET A 44 -20.20 -20.50 -5.29
CA MET A 44 -19.95 -20.12 -3.90
C MET A 44 -21.19 -20.22 -3.01
N LEU A 45 -22.39 -19.94 -3.55
CA LEU A 45 -23.65 -20.08 -2.80
C LEU A 45 -23.92 -21.54 -2.43
N VAL A 46 -23.66 -22.48 -3.33
CA VAL A 46 -23.94 -23.90 -3.10
C VAL A 46 -22.82 -24.56 -2.32
N LEU A 47 -21.59 -24.47 -2.82
CA LEU A 47 -20.43 -25.17 -2.26
C LEU A 47 -19.99 -24.55 -0.93
N GLY A 48 -20.03 -23.22 -0.80
CA GLY A 48 -19.72 -22.55 0.44
C GLY A 48 -20.73 -22.87 1.54
N ALA A 49 -22.02 -22.77 1.21
CA ALA A 49 -23.10 -23.09 2.14
C ALA A 49 -23.09 -24.57 2.55
N ALA A 50 -22.76 -25.49 1.63
CA ALA A 50 -22.64 -26.91 1.94
C ALA A 50 -21.60 -27.18 3.04
N VAL A 51 -20.43 -26.54 2.95
CA VAL A 51 -19.39 -26.64 3.98
C VAL A 51 -19.84 -25.99 5.29
N MET A 52 -20.44 -24.81 5.24
CA MET A 52 -20.94 -24.12 6.45
C MET A 52 -21.98 -24.94 7.21
N MET A 53 -22.80 -25.71 6.48
CA MET A 53 -23.91 -26.50 7.02
C MET A 53 -23.57 -27.97 7.24
N GLU A 54 -22.28 -28.35 7.19
CA GLU A 54 -21.86 -29.75 7.24
C GLU A 54 -22.22 -30.44 8.57
N ASN A 55 -22.27 -29.68 9.66
CA ASN A 55 -22.55 -30.14 11.01
C ASN A 55 -24.06 -30.20 11.34
N LEU A 56 -24.93 -29.81 10.40
CA LEU A 56 -26.38 -29.91 10.60
C LEU A 56 -26.87 -31.37 10.55
N PRO A 57 -28.00 -31.69 11.21
CA PRO A 57 -28.60 -33.01 11.14
C PRO A 57 -28.79 -33.47 9.69
N TYR A 58 -28.59 -34.77 9.43
CA TYR A 58 -28.61 -35.33 8.07
C TYR A 58 -29.91 -35.01 7.31
N ALA A 59 -31.06 -35.07 7.99
CA ALA A 59 -32.35 -34.71 7.41
C ALA A 59 -32.41 -33.24 6.94
N VAL A 60 -31.81 -32.31 7.70
CA VAL A 60 -31.75 -30.89 7.32
C VAL A 60 -30.86 -30.69 6.10
N ARG A 61 -29.71 -31.39 6.03
CA ARG A 61 -28.83 -31.38 4.85
C ARG A 61 -29.52 -31.89 3.59
N LEU A 62 -30.34 -32.95 3.70
CA LEU A 62 -31.16 -33.44 2.59
C LEU A 62 -32.20 -32.40 2.13
N MET A 63 -32.84 -31.69 3.07
CA MET A 63 -33.77 -30.61 2.74
C MET A 63 -33.06 -29.47 1.99
N ILE A 64 -31.88 -29.05 2.47
CA ILE A 64 -31.05 -28.04 1.79
C ILE A 64 -30.68 -28.48 0.38
N SER A 65 -30.26 -29.74 0.20
CA SER A 65 -29.97 -30.31 -1.12
C SER A 65 -31.20 -30.30 -2.03
N ALA A 66 -32.37 -30.67 -1.53
CA ALA A 66 -33.62 -30.60 -2.27
C ALA A 66 -33.98 -29.16 -2.66
N THR A 67 -33.70 -28.18 -1.79
CA THR A 67 -33.87 -26.76 -2.10
C THR A 67 -32.93 -26.34 -3.24
N PHE A 68 -31.64 -26.65 -3.17
CA PHE A 68 -30.70 -26.34 -4.28
C PHE A 68 -31.18 -26.92 -5.61
N LYS A 69 -31.64 -28.18 -5.65
CA LYS A 69 -32.21 -28.77 -6.87
C LYS A 69 -33.46 -28.07 -7.36
N THR A 70 -34.34 -27.68 -6.45
CA THR A 70 -35.61 -27.01 -6.79
C THR A 70 -35.35 -25.65 -7.44
N PHE A 71 -34.31 -24.94 -7.00
CA PHE A 71 -33.86 -23.68 -7.60
C PHE A 71 -32.86 -23.86 -8.76
N ASN A 72 -32.60 -25.11 -9.18
CA ASN A 72 -31.63 -25.45 -10.22
C ASN A 72 -30.20 -24.89 -9.96
N GLU A 73 -29.81 -24.85 -8.68
CA GLU A 73 -28.50 -24.39 -8.24
C GLU A 73 -27.50 -25.55 -8.24
N GLY A 74 -26.55 -25.50 -9.17
CA GLY A 74 -25.51 -26.52 -9.34
C GLY A 74 -24.20 -26.20 -8.61
N PRO A 75 -23.24 -27.15 -8.56
CA PRO A 75 -21.92 -26.94 -7.94
C PRO A 75 -21.03 -25.93 -8.68
N PHE A 76 -21.29 -25.72 -9.97
CA PHE A 76 -20.63 -24.70 -10.79
C PHE A 76 -21.71 -23.81 -11.37
N LEU A 77 -21.37 -22.54 -11.55
CA LEU A 77 -22.25 -21.56 -12.15
C LEU A 77 -21.56 -20.94 -13.37
N THR A 78 -22.33 -20.70 -14.42
CA THR A 78 -21.87 -20.11 -15.67
C THR A 78 -22.59 -18.79 -15.87
N LYS A 79 -21.84 -17.69 -15.82
CA LYS A 79 -22.37 -16.32 -15.79
C LYS A 79 -21.45 -15.36 -16.52
N THR A 80 -21.97 -14.19 -16.86
CA THR A 80 -21.14 -13.12 -17.41
C THR A 80 -20.17 -12.58 -16.35
N VAL A 81 -19.02 -12.04 -16.78
CA VAL A 81 -18.05 -11.41 -15.87
C VAL A 81 -18.71 -10.30 -15.04
N GLY A 82 -19.56 -9.47 -15.65
CA GLY A 82 -20.28 -8.40 -14.98
C GLY A 82 -21.24 -8.92 -13.90
N GLU A 83 -21.99 -9.99 -14.19
CA GLU A 83 -22.84 -10.66 -13.19
C GLU A 83 -22.03 -11.22 -12.02
N LEU A 84 -20.88 -11.85 -12.28
CA LEU A 84 -20.04 -12.42 -11.24
C LEU A 84 -19.39 -11.38 -10.33
N MET A 85 -18.94 -10.27 -10.93
CA MET A 85 -18.27 -9.18 -10.23
C MET A 85 -19.27 -8.36 -9.41
N TRP A 86 -20.33 -7.86 -10.05
CA TRP A 86 -21.20 -6.83 -9.48
C TRP A 86 -22.52 -7.37 -8.92
N GLY A 87 -22.82 -8.63 -9.24
CA GLY A 87 -23.94 -9.37 -8.69
C GLY A 87 -24.98 -9.76 -9.73
N TYR A 88 -25.59 -10.92 -9.50
CA TYR A 88 -26.69 -11.46 -10.29
C TYR A 88 -27.90 -11.77 -9.40
N ASP A 89 -29.07 -11.82 -10.05
CA ASP A 89 -30.31 -12.23 -9.42
C ASP A 89 -30.39 -13.76 -9.37
N SER A 90 -30.76 -14.31 -8.21
CA SER A 90 -30.97 -15.75 -8.01
C SER A 90 -32.30 -15.96 -7.30
N GLY A 91 -33.12 -16.88 -7.84
CA GLY A 91 -34.39 -17.24 -7.21
C GLY A 91 -34.21 -17.82 -5.81
N LEU A 92 -33.08 -18.48 -5.54
CA LEU A 92 -32.75 -18.96 -4.20
C LEU A 92 -32.49 -17.78 -3.25
N VAL A 93 -31.70 -16.80 -3.69
CA VAL A 93 -31.37 -15.62 -2.88
C VAL A 93 -32.64 -14.80 -2.58
N ASP A 94 -33.52 -14.61 -3.55
CA ASP A 94 -34.81 -13.94 -3.37
C ASP A 94 -35.71 -14.67 -2.37
N PHE A 95 -35.79 -16.00 -2.49
CA PHE A 95 -36.53 -16.85 -1.56
C PHE A 95 -35.99 -16.71 -0.13
N LEU A 96 -34.66 -16.79 0.04
CA LEU A 96 -34.02 -16.68 1.35
C LEU A 96 -34.23 -15.29 1.97
N ASN A 97 -34.03 -14.22 1.20
CA ASN A 97 -34.25 -12.86 1.70
C ASN A 97 -35.71 -12.61 2.10
N LYS A 98 -36.67 -13.22 1.40
CA LYS A 98 -38.11 -13.06 1.68
C LYS A 98 -38.58 -13.88 2.89
N TYR A 99 -38.14 -15.12 3.03
CA TYR A 99 -38.69 -16.06 4.01
C TYR A 99 -37.76 -16.37 5.18
N LEU A 100 -36.45 -16.14 5.03
CA LEU A 100 -35.41 -16.39 6.03
C LEU A 100 -34.47 -15.16 6.14
N PRO A 101 -35.00 -13.98 6.52
CA PRO A 101 -34.21 -12.76 6.57
C PRO A 101 -33.02 -12.90 7.53
N GLY A 102 -31.85 -12.40 7.11
CA GLY A 102 -30.60 -12.48 7.87
C GLY A 102 -29.77 -13.75 7.67
N MET A 103 -30.25 -14.71 6.86
CA MET A 103 -29.48 -15.91 6.53
C MET A 103 -28.36 -15.66 5.51
N LEU A 104 -28.54 -14.67 4.64
CA LEU A 104 -27.53 -14.21 3.69
C LEU A 104 -26.95 -12.86 4.12
N PRO A 105 -25.66 -12.60 3.83
CA PRO A 105 -25.01 -11.35 4.22
C PRO A 105 -25.44 -10.16 3.37
N SER A 106 -25.91 -10.38 2.13
CA SER A 106 -26.42 -9.33 1.24
C SER A 106 -27.93 -9.44 1.06
N THR A 107 -28.60 -8.29 1.05
CA THR A 107 -29.99 -8.17 0.63
C THR A 107 -30.02 -7.83 -0.85
N GLY A 108 -30.55 -8.73 -1.69
CA GLY A 108 -30.60 -8.53 -3.14
C GLY A 108 -29.61 -9.43 -3.88
N LYS A 109 -28.71 -8.84 -4.69
CA LYS A 109 -27.85 -9.59 -5.62
C LYS A 109 -26.71 -10.33 -4.91
N PHE A 110 -26.30 -11.45 -5.50
CA PHE A 110 -25.10 -12.18 -5.08
C PHE A 110 -23.99 -12.01 -6.09
N GLY A 111 -22.78 -11.65 -5.65
CA GLY A 111 -21.60 -11.48 -6.48
C GLY A 111 -20.34 -11.38 -5.61
N LEU A 112 -19.17 -11.62 -6.21
CA LEU A 112 -17.89 -11.62 -5.48
C LEU A 112 -17.56 -10.24 -4.89
N PHE A 113 -17.94 -9.18 -5.60
CA PHE A 113 -17.77 -7.78 -5.21
C PHE A 113 -19.10 -7.03 -5.25
N ALA A 114 -20.21 -7.74 -4.97
CA ALA A 114 -21.50 -7.11 -4.78
C ALA A 114 -21.37 -6.01 -3.70
N GLU A 115 -21.97 -4.85 -3.95
CA GLU A 115 -21.91 -3.67 -3.06
C GLU A 115 -20.52 -3.00 -2.92
N PHE A 116 -19.51 -3.39 -3.70
CA PHE A 116 -18.21 -2.69 -3.69
C PHE A 116 -18.22 -1.38 -4.47
N ASN A 117 -19.10 -1.25 -5.47
CA ASN A 117 -19.15 -0.05 -6.29
C ASN A 117 -19.89 1.08 -5.57
N ASN A 118 -19.28 2.25 -5.54
CA ASN A 118 -19.79 3.44 -4.86
C ASN A 118 -20.01 3.24 -3.34
N SER A 119 -19.19 2.38 -2.73
CA SER A 119 -19.19 2.15 -1.28
C SER A 119 -17.86 2.54 -0.64
N ASN A 120 -17.79 2.41 0.69
CA ASN A 120 -16.61 2.73 1.49
C ASN A 120 -16.28 1.55 2.42
N THR A 121 -15.00 1.43 2.78
CA THR A 121 -14.51 0.36 3.66
C THR A 121 -14.53 0.74 5.14
N GLY A 122 -15.34 1.72 5.54
CA GLY A 122 -15.46 2.20 6.91
C GLY A 122 -14.89 3.60 7.16
N LEU A 123 -15.08 4.08 8.39
CA LEU A 123 -14.58 5.36 8.88
C LEU A 123 -13.15 5.17 9.41
N PHE A 124 -12.18 5.79 8.76
CA PHE A 124 -10.82 5.84 9.25
C PHE A 124 -10.62 7.12 10.05
N THR A 125 -10.00 7.02 11.22
CA THR A 125 -9.40 8.14 11.95
C THR A 125 -7.89 7.96 11.91
N ILE A 126 -7.18 8.95 11.37
CA ILE A 126 -5.73 8.89 11.20
C ILE A 126 -5.06 10.11 11.83
N PHE A 127 -3.81 9.96 12.23
CA PHE A 127 -2.98 11.08 12.69
C PHE A 127 -2.60 12.00 11.53
N THR A 128 -2.73 13.31 11.76
CA THR A 128 -2.35 14.34 10.76
C THR A 128 -0.84 14.58 10.70
N GLY A 129 -0.09 14.12 11.71
CA GLY A 129 1.36 14.36 11.83
C GLY A 129 1.73 15.77 12.31
N LYS A 130 0.75 16.59 12.72
CA LYS A 130 0.96 17.93 13.28
C LYS A 130 1.76 17.90 14.59
N ASP A 131 1.51 16.91 15.44
CA ASP A 131 2.24 16.66 16.67
C ASP A 131 3.63 16.06 16.38
N ASN A 132 3.67 15.02 15.56
CA ASN A 132 4.86 14.27 15.21
C ASN A 132 4.72 13.71 13.81
N ILE A 133 5.58 14.17 12.90
CA ILE A 133 5.57 13.74 11.50
C ILE A 133 5.78 12.21 11.34
N ARG A 134 6.39 11.53 12.33
CA ARG A 134 6.54 10.06 12.32
C ARG A 134 5.21 9.32 12.50
N ASN A 135 4.13 10.00 12.88
CA ASN A 135 2.81 9.43 13.04
C ASN A 135 1.86 9.75 11.88
N VAL A 136 2.24 10.63 10.97
CA VAL A 136 1.38 11.01 9.84
C VAL A 136 0.82 9.78 9.12
N HIS A 137 -0.47 9.82 8.79
CA HIS A 137 -1.21 8.72 8.14
C HIS A 137 -1.36 7.42 8.92
N LYS A 138 -0.78 7.27 10.11
CA LYS A 138 -1.05 6.10 10.95
C LYS A 138 -2.52 6.08 11.37
N VAL A 139 -3.10 4.89 11.40
CA VAL A 139 -4.48 4.68 11.84
C VAL A 139 -4.52 4.78 13.36
N ASP A 140 -5.35 5.68 13.86
CA ASP A 140 -5.73 5.76 15.28
C ASP A 140 -6.88 4.78 15.56
N SER A 141 -7.90 4.80 14.71
CA SER A 141 -9.03 3.88 14.80
C SER A 141 -9.71 3.65 13.45
N TRP A 142 -10.39 2.51 13.33
CA TRP A 142 -11.25 2.16 12.20
C TRP A 142 -12.65 1.80 12.71
N ASN A 143 -13.68 2.49 12.23
CA ASN A 143 -15.05 2.38 12.74
C ASN A 143 -15.15 2.56 14.28
N GLY A 144 -14.27 3.39 14.86
CA GLY A 144 -14.17 3.61 16.31
C GLY A 144 -13.46 2.48 17.08
N LEU A 145 -12.99 1.44 16.39
CA LEU A 145 -12.21 0.35 16.95
C LEU A 145 -10.72 0.64 16.83
N THR A 146 -9.97 0.38 17.91
CA THR A 146 -8.49 0.39 17.94
C THR A 146 -7.90 -1.00 17.75
N GLU A 147 -8.72 -2.04 17.96
CA GLU A 147 -8.42 -3.44 17.69
C GLU A 147 -9.63 -4.14 17.06
N LEU A 148 -9.37 -5.14 16.23
CA LEU A 148 -10.37 -5.99 15.61
C LEU A 148 -10.88 -7.03 16.61
N ASN A 149 -11.96 -7.71 16.25
CA ASN A 149 -12.52 -8.83 17.01
C ASN A 149 -12.65 -10.10 16.16
N TYR A 150 -11.88 -10.18 15.07
CA TYR A 150 -11.97 -11.26 14.08
C TYR A 150 -11.02 -12.43 14.39
N TRP A 151 -9.94 -12.17 15.13
CA TRP A 151 -8.83 -13.10 15.31
C TRP A 151 -8.71 -13.59 16.75
N ARG A 152 -7.95 -14.67 16.96
CA ARG A 152 -7.87 -15.37 18.25
C ARG A 152 -6.93 -14.70 19.25
N SER A 153 -5.96 -13.92 18.77
CA SER A 153 -4.95 -13.27 19.61
C SER A 153 -5.08 -11.75 19.54
N HIS A 154 -4.71 -11.07 20.62
CA HIS A 154 -4.64 -9.61 20.64
C HIS A 154 -3.72 -9.08 19.54
N GLN A 155 -2.53 -9.66 19.37
CA GLN A 155 -1.58 -9.26 18.33
C GLN A 155 -2.17 -9.33 16.92
N SER A 156 -2.94 -10.37 16.60
CA SER A 156 -3.59 -10.52 15.29
C SER A 156 -4.73 -9.53 15.07
N ASN A 157 -5.35 -9.06 16.15
CA ASN A 157 -6.41 -8.06 16.11
C ASN A 157 -5.91 -6.62 16.06
N MET A 158 -4.61 -6.35 16.27
CA MET A 158 -4.10 -4.98 16.23
C MET A 158 -4.28 -4.32 14.85
N ILE A 159 -4.76 -3.09 14.85
CA ILE A 159 -4.82 -2.21 13.67
C ILE A 159 -3.51 -1.43 13.62
N ASN A 160 -2.58 -1.88 12.77
CA ASN A 160 -1.22 -1.38 12.72
C ASN A 160 -0.94 -0.59 11.44
N GLY A 161 -0.11 0.45 11.56
CA GLY A 161 0.41 1.19 10.43
C GLY A 161 -0.59 2.18 9.85
N THR A 162 -0.60 2.32 8.53
CA THR A 162 -1.44 3.33 7.83
C THR A 162 -2.64 2.69 7.13
N ALA A 163 -3.49 3.51 6.51
CA ALA A 163 -4.58 3.04 5.65
C ALA A 163 -4.11 2.53 4.26
N GLY A 164 -2.79 2.35 4.06
CA GLY A 164 -2.21 1.82 2.82
C GLY A 164 -2.05 2.82 1.67
N GLN A 165 -2.22 4.12 1.95
CA GLN A 165 -2.19 5.19 0.94
C GLN A 165 -0.86 5.95 0.91
N MET A 166 -0.33 6.23 2.10
CA MET A 166 0.93 6.93 2.34
C MET A 166 1.51 6.42 3.65
N TRP A 167 2.83 6.60 3.82
CA TRP A 167 3.56 6.24 5.03
C TRP A 167 4.33 7.44 5.58
N PRO A 168 4.76 7.40 6.85
CA PRO A 168 5.61 8.45 7.40
C PRO A 168 6.91 8.65 6.60
N PRO A 169 7.44 9.90 6.53
CA PRO A 169 8.66 10.22 5.81
C PRO A 169 9.93 9.72 6.54
N PHE A 170 11.08 9.88 5.88
CA PHE A 170 12.42 9.54 6.38
C PHE A 170 12.63 8.04 6.62
N MET A 171 12.16 7.24 5.67
CA MET A 171 12.29 5.79 5.70
C MET A 171 13.74 5.33 5.48
N THR A 172 14.12 4.28 6.19
CA THR A 172 15.41 3.59 6.11
C THR A 172 15.23 2.17 5.55
N LYS A 173 16.32 1.46 5.27
CA LYS A 173 16.26 0.07 4.75
C LYS A 173 15.76 -0.93 5.81
N GLU A 174 15.87 -0.56 7.08
CA GLU A 174 15.37 -1.30 8.24
C GLU A 174 13.89 -1.02 8.52
N SER A 175 13.30 -0.02 7.85
CA SER A 175 11.88 0.29 7.99
C SER A 175 11.03 -0.81 7.36
N THR A 176 9.82 -0.99 7.86
CA THR A 176 8.77 -1.84 7.28
C THR A 176 7.54 -1.01 6.94
N LEU A 177 6.62 -1.57 6.16
CA LEU A 177 5.35 -0.92 5.80
C LEU A 177 4.16 -1.68 6.42
N PRO A 178 3.84 -1.44 7.70
CA PRO A 178 2.58 -1.90 8.26
C PRO A 178 1.43 -1.09 7.65
N PHE A 179 0.33 -1.75 7.33
CA PHE A 179 -0.92 -1.11 6.93
C PHE A 179 -2.11 -2.01 7.25
N TYR A 180 -3.24 -1.38 7.56
CA TYR A 180 -4.49 -2.08 7.78
C TYR A 180 -5.33 -2.10 6.50
N SER A 181 -5.75 -3.30 6.08
CA SER A 181 -6.66 -3.49 4.96
C SER A 181 -7.97 -4.11 5.45
N PRO A 182 -9.09 -3.35 5.47
CA PRO A 182 -10.41 -3.91 5.76
C PRO A 182 -10.78 -5.06 4.82
N ASP A 183 -10.36 -4.99 3.56
CA ASP A 183 -10.67 -5.99 2.55
C ASP A 183 -9.99 -7.34 2.83
N ALA A 184 -8.79 -7.31 3.42
CA ALA A 184 -8.03 -8.48 3.88
C ALA A 184 -8.29 -8.85 5.35
N CYS A 185 -9.12 -8.07 6.05
CA CYS A 185 -9.53 -8.28 7.44
C CYS A 185 -8.42 -8.29 8.49
N ARG A 186 -7.22 -7.80 8.16
CA ARG A 186 -6.11 -7.71 9.10
C ARG A 186 -5.12 -6.63 8.71
N SER A 187 -4.24 -6.33 9.66
CA SER A 187 -3.01 -5.60 9.38
C SER A 187 -2.01 -6.52 8.66
N MET A 188 -1.35 -5.97 7.65
CA MET A 188 -0.30 -6.59 6.86
C MET A 188 0.96 -5.74 6.93
N GLU A 189 2.12 -6.36 6.72
CA GLU A 189 3.40 -5.69 6.79
C GLU A 189 4.28 -6.10 5.61
N LEU A 190 4.75 -5.10 4.84
CA LEU A 190 5.71 -5.33 3.77
C LEU A 190 7.13 -5.03 4.24
N VAL A 191 8.09 -5.75 3.66
CA VAL A 191 9.51 -5.65 4.02
C VAL A 191 10.32 -5.08 2.87
N TYR A 192 11.37 -4.34 3.20
CA TYR A 192 12.30 -3.80 2.21
C TYR A 192 12.94 -4.93 1.39
N GLN A 193 12.98 -4.76 0.06
CA GLN A 193 13.68 -5.67 -0.85
C GLN A 193 14.94 -5.01 -1.42
N ARG A 194 14.80 -3.86 -2.06
CA ARG A 194 15.90 -3.23 -2.83
C ARG A 194 15.68 -1.73 -3.07
N PRO A 195 16.73 -0.95 -3.34
CA PRO A 195 16.57 0.39 -3.87
C PRO A 195 16.22 0.34 -5.36
N GLY A 196 15.72 1.44 -5.90
CA GLY A 196 15.42 1.57 -7.31
C GLY A 196 15.27 3.01 -7.75
N ASP A 197 14.87 3.18 -8.99
CA ASP A 197 14.50 4.45 -9.60
C ASP A 197 13.18 4.25 -10.37
N PHE A 198 12.29 5.23 -10.28
CA PHE A 198 11.09 5.30 -11.11
C PHE A 198 11.05 6.64 -11.81
N LYS A 199 11.40 6.65 -13.10
CA LYS A 199 11.37 7.83 -13.96
C LYS A 199 12.21 8.99 -13.39
N GLY A 200 13.41 8.69 -12.89
CA GLY A 200 14.35 9.65 -12.30
C GLY A 200 14.12 9.95 -10.82
N VAL A 201 13.11 9.34 -10.19
CA VAL A 201 12.81 9.50 -8.76
C VAL A 201 13.33 8.28 -7.99
N PRO A 202 14.23 8.46 -7.00
CA PRO A 202 14.75 7.36 -6.20
C PRO A 202 13.67 6.74 -5.32
N LEU A 203 13.70 5.42 -5.17
CA LEU A 203 12.69 4.69 -4.40
C LEU A 203 13.28 3.50 -3.64
N TYR A 204 12.52 3.02 -2.66
CA TYR A 204 12.68 1.70 -2.05
C TYR A 204 11.50 0.81 -2.44
N ARG A 205 11.82 -0.39 -2.91
CA ARG A 205 10.84 -1.44 -3.20
C ARG A 205 10.59 -2.24 -1.93
N TYR A 206 9.32 -2.29 -1.53
CA TYR A 206 8.82 -3.14 -0.46
C TYR A 206 7.95 -4.24 -1.04
N VAL A 207 8.08 -5.46 -0.50
CA VAL A 207 7.37 -6.64 -1.00
C VAL A 207 6.68 -7.39 0.14
N ALA A 208 5.66 -8.18 -0.20
CA ALA A 208 5.08 -9.12 0.76
C ALA A 208 6.10 -10.22 1.10
N PRO A 209 6.49 -10.39 2.38
CA PRO A 209 7.37 -11.48 2.77
C PRO A 209 6.65 -12.82 2.62
N LYS A 210 7.40 -13.92 2.42
CA LYS A 210 6.84 -15.29 2.39
C LYS A 210 6.06 -15.64 3.67
N THR A 211 6.41 -15.01 4.80
CA THR A 211 5.74 -15.19 6.09
C THR A 211 4.37 -14.52 6.18
N LEU A 212 3.98 -13.65 5.25
CA LEU A 212 2.74 -12.87 5.33
C LEU A 212 1.49 -13.74 5.50
N PHE A 213 1.41 -14.84 4.74
CA PHE A 213 0.32 -15.82 4.82
C PHE A 213 0.81 -17.21 5.24
N ALA A 214 1.99 -17.31 5.85
CA ALA A 214 2.50 -18.60 6.35
C ALA A 214 1.61 -19.13 7.50
N ASN A 215 1.55 -20.45 7.62
CA ASN A 215 0.87 -21.13 8.72
C ASN A 215 1.54 -20.73 10.07
N GLY A 216 0.75 -20.65 11.14
CA GLY A 216 1.24 -20.41 12.49
C GLY A 216 2.30 -21.43 12.96
N THR A 217 2.30 -22.66 12.43
CA THR A 217 3.34 -23.65 12.70
C THR A 217 4.70 -23.29 12.08
N ASP A 218 4.67 -22.62 10.93
CA ASP A 218 5.88 -22.23 10.19
C ASP A 218 6.35 -20.84 10.63
N TYR A 219 5.42 -19.98 11.06
CA TYR A 219 5.68 -18.64 11.55
C TYR A 219 4.76 -18.33 12.74
N ALA A 220 5.27 -18.52 13.96
CA ALA A 220 4.52 -18.38 15.21
C ALA A 220 3.68 -17.09 15.35
N PRO A 221 4.15 -15.90 14.91
CA PRO A 221 3.33 -14.69 14.97
C PRO A 221 2.03 -14.74 14.15
N ASN A 222 1.85 -15.74 13.27
CA ASN A 222 0.62 -15.96 12.54
C ASN A 222 -0.38 -16.91 13.22
N GLU A 223 -0.04 -17.51 14.37
CA GLU A 223 -0.91 -18.47 15.07
C GLU A 223 -2.31 -17.90 15.40
N GLY A 224 -2.37 -16.60 15.72
CA GLY A 224 -3.64 -15.92 16.01
C GLY A 224 -4.60 -15.78 14.82
N PHE A 225 -4.12 -15.96 13.58
CA PHE A 225 -4.95 -15.95 12.36
C PHE A 225 -5.50 -17.33 11.99
N CYS A 226 -5.16 -18.38 12.73
CA CYS A 226 -5.69 -19.72 12.52
C CYS A 226 -7.21 -19.80 12.87
N PRO A 227 -8.00 -20.73 12.29
CA PRO A 227 -7.61 -22.06 11.84
C PRO A 227 -6.82 -22.01 10.53
N CYS A 228 -5.55 -22.42 10.62
CA CYS A 228 -4.62 -22.40 9.51
C CYS A 228 -4.77 -23.67 8.65
N ARG A 229 -4.54 -23.49 7.36
CA ARG A 229 -4.40 -24.56 6.37
C ARG A 229 -2.95 -24.59 5.93
N GLN A 230 -2.66 -25.05 4.73
CA GLN A 230 -1.34 -24.94 4.13
C GLN A 230 -0.82 -23.50 4.15
N SER A 231 0.49 -23.34 4.29
CA SER A 231 1.15 -22.04 4.22
C SER A 231 0.85 -21.33 2.91
N GLY A 232 0.67 -20.02 2.96
CA GLY A 232 0.26 -19.18 1.82
C GLY A 232 -1.24 -18.89 1.75
N LEU A 233 -2.04 -19.38 2.70
CA LEU A 233 -3.48 -19.18 2.78
C LEU A 233 -3.88 -18.45 4.07
N LEU A 234 -4.67 -17.39 3.92
CA LEU A 234 -5.32 -16.68 5.03
C LEU A 234 -6.81 -16.99 5.03
N ASN A 235 -7.32 -17.62 6.09
CA ASN A 235 -8.75 -17.83 6.28
C ASN A 235 -9.43 -16.51 6.68
N VAL A 236 -10.37 -16.02 5.89
CA VAL A 236 -11.09 -14.76 6.15
C VAL A 236 -12.57 -14.99 6.52
N SER A 237 -12.94 -16.21 6.88
CA SER A 237 -14.32 -16.55 7.28
C SER A 237 -14.85 -15.69 8.42
N SER A 238 -14.00 -15.32 9.39
CA SER A 238 -14.40 -14.53 10.57
C SER A 238 -14.93 -13.14 10.25
N CYS A 239 -14.45 -12.51 9.17
CA CYS A 239 -14.92 -11.20 8.71
C CYS A 239 -15.86 -11.29 7.48
N ARG A 240 -16.03 -12.49 6.90
CA ARG A 240 -16.87 -12.74 5.71
C ARG A 240 -18.06 -13.63 6.05
N HIS A 241 -18.76 -13.32 7.13
CA HIS A 241 -20.01 -13.99 7.55
C HIS A 241 -19.90 -15.52 7.62
N ASN A 242 -18.76 -16.02 8.14
CA ASN A 242 -18.42 -17.44 8.23
C ASN A 242 -18.32 -18.18 6.88
N SER A 243 -18.29 -17.46 5.75
CA SER A 243 -18.09 -18.05 4.44
C SER A 243 -16.71 -18.70 4.35
N PRO A 244 -16.56 -19.90 3.76
CA PRO A 244 -15.30 -20.66 3.74
C PRO A 244 -14.32 -20.11 2.68
N VAL A 245 -14.00 -18.82 2.79
CA VAL A 245 -13.18 -18.06 1.85
C VAL A 245 -11.78 -17.88 2.39
N PHE A 246 -10.81 -17.99 1.49
CA PHE A 246 -9.39 -17.80 1.77
C PHE A 246 -8.78 -16.77 0.83
N ILE A 247 -7.88 -15.95 1.36
CA ILE A 247 -7.03 -15.04 0.58
C ILE A 247 -5.65 -15.67 0.41
N SER A 248 -5.06 -15.53 -0.76
CA SER A 248 -3.67 -15.90 -1.06
C SER A 248 -3.04 -14.90 -2.02
N HIS A 249 -1.75 -15.09 -2.34
CA HIS A 249 -1.21 -14.48 -3.56
C HIS A 249 -1.77 -15.18 -4.81
N PRO A 250 -1.77 -14.52 -5.97
CA PRO A 250 -2.18 -15.12 -7.24
C PRO A 250 -1.41 -16.41 -7.54
N HIS A 251 -2.12 -17.37 -8.14
CA HIS A 251 -1.60 -18.70 -8.49
C HIS A 251 -0.90 -19.42 -7.32
N PHE A 252 -1.26 -19.10 -6.08
CA PHE A 252 -0.60 -19.59 -4.87
C PHE A 252 0.91 -19.28 -4.82
N TYR A 253 1.33 -18.13 -5.35
CA TYR A 253 2.71 -17.65 -5.20
C TYR A 253 3.13 -17.57 -3.72
N ASN A 254 4.34 -18.04 -3.42
CA ASN A 254 4.87 -18.17 -2.05
C ASN A 254 4.08 -19.08 -1.10
N ALA A 255 3.18 -19.91 -1.61
CA ALA A 255 2.42 -20.89 -0.82
C ALA A 255 3.09 -22.27 -0.78
N ASP A 256 2.48 -23.18 -0.02
CA ASP A 256 2.84 -24.60 0.02
C ASP A 256 2.62 -25.23 -1.37
N PRO A 257 3.64 -25.90 -1.95
CA PRO A 257 3.54 -26.54 -3.27
C PRO A 257 2.38 -27.52 -3.41
N VAL A 258 1.93 -28.16 -2.32
CA VAL A 258 0.82 -29.11 -2.38
C VAL A 258 -0.47 -28.49 -2.91
N LEU A 259 -0.64 -27.16 -2.80
CA LEU A 259 -1.79 -26.45 -3.35
C LEU A 259 -1.81 -26.45 -4.89
N LEU A 260 -0.64 -26.54 -5.51
CA LEU A 260 -0.50 -26.61 -6.97
C LEU A 260 -0.87 -28.00 -7.51
N ASP A 261 -0.76 -29.04 -6.69
CA ASP A 261 -1.09 -30.42 -7.09
C ASP A 261 -2.60 -30.64 -7.25
N TYR A 262 -3.43 -29.85 -6.57
CA TYR A 262 -4.89 -29.99 -6.61
C TYR A 262 -5.55 -29.27 -7.81
N VAL A 263 -4.88 -28.29 -8.42
CA VAL A 263 -5.47 -27.42 -9.46
C VAL A 263 -4.52 -27.28 -10.64
N GLN A 264 -4.93 -27.84 -11.78
CA GLN A 264 -4.18 -27.70 -13.03
C GLN A 264 -4.31 -26.28 -13.61
N GLY A 265 -3.23 -25.77 -14.19
CA GLY A 265 -3.19 -24.45 -14.85
C GLY A 265 -2.59 -23.33 -13.99
N LEU A 266 -2.15 -23.61 -12.76
CA LEU A 266 -1.46 -22.63 -11.91
C LEU A 266 0.03 -22.54 -12.27
N SER A 267 0.56 -21.32 -12.34
CA SER A 267 1.96 -21.04 -12.70
C SER A 267 2.50 -19.84 -11.90
N PRO A 268 2.74 -20.01 -10.58
CA PRO A 268 3.20 -18.92 -9.71
C PRO A 268 4.57 -18.39 -10.17
N ASN A 269 4.74 -17.07 -10.13
CA ASN A 269 5.98 -16.39 -10.47
C ASN A 269 6.03 -15.02 -9.76
N GLU A 270 7.24 -14.55 -9.46
CA GLU A 270 7.40 -13.32 -8.66
C GLU A 270 6.96 -12.05 -9.41
N GLU A 271 7.22 -11.99 -10.72
CA GLU A 271 7.00 -10.78 -11.52
C GLU A 271 5.50 -10.44 -11.69
N GLU A 272 4.69 -11.45 -12.00
CA GLU A 272 3.25 -11.32 -12.23
C GLU A 272 2.43 -11.49 -10.96
N HIS A 273 2.91 -12.25 -9.96
CA HIS A 273 2.12 -12.61 -8.78
C HIS A 273 2.66 -12.04 -7.46
N GLY A 274 3.84 -11.41 -7.45
CA GLY A 274 4.37 -10.73 -6.29
C GLY A 274 3.64 -9.41 -6.00
N LEU A 275 3.34 -9.13 -4.73
CA LEU A 275 2.82 -7.84 -4.28
C LEU A 275 4.00 -6.91 -3.95
N PHE A 276 3.98 -5.69 -4.48
CA PHE A 276 4.99 -4.68 -4.15
C PHE A 276 4.43 -3.25 -4.05
N ILE A 277 5.15 -2.43 -3.28
CA ILE A 277 4.97 -0.99 -3.19
C ILE A 277 6.35 -0.33 -3.31
N ASP A 278 6.50 0.50 -4.33
CA ASP A 278 7.67 1.35 -4.51
C ASP A 278 7.41 2.71 -3.87
N ILE A 279 8.19 3.08 -2.85
CA ILE A 279 8.01 4.31 -2.06
C ILE A 279 9.21 5.23 -2.18
N HIS A 280 8.97 6.53 -2.33
CA HIS A 280 10.01 7.55 -2.17
C HIS A 280 10.37 7.71 -0.67
N PRO A 281 11.60 7.35 -0.24
CA PRO A 281 11.90 7.15 1.18
C PRO A 281 11.77 8.43 2.03
N GLN A 282 12.08 9.58 1.46
CA GLN A 282 12.16 10.86 2.17
C GLN A 282 10.77 11.45 2.40
N THR A 283 9.77 11.08 1.61
CA THR A 283 8.39 11.59 1.74
C THR A 283 7.39 10.54 2.19
N GLY A 284 7.70 9.25 2.04
CA GLY A 284 6.76 8.16 2.34
C GLY A 284 5.62 8.01 1.33
N VAL A 285 5.74 8.67 0.16
CA VAL A 285 4.73 8.65 -0.91
C VAL A 285 4.99 7.47 -1.86
N PRO A 286 3.99 6.63 -2.15
CA PRO A 286 4.09 5.59 -3.16
C PRO A 286 4.21 6.17 -4.57
N LEU A 287 5.14 5.65 -5.37
CA LEU A 287 5.37 6.04 -6.76
C LEU A 287 4.80 5.04 -7.74
N ASN A 288 4.90 3.75 -7.41
CA ASN A 288 4.44 2.65 -8.23
C ASN A 288 3.99 1.51 -7.31
N VAL A 289 2.80 0.98 -7.54
CA VAL A 289 2.14 0.05 -6.63
C VAL A 289 1.50 -1.04 -7.46
N SER A 290 1.66 -2.28 -7.01
CA SER A 290 0.86 -3.40 -7.47
C SER A 290 0.47 -4.29 -6.30
N ILE A 291 -0.80 -4.18 -5.91
CA ILE A 291 -1.41 -5.02 -4.89
C ILE A 291 -2.12 -6.17 -5.58
N ARG A 292 -1.67 -7.39 -5.32
CA ARG A 292 -2.16 -8.59 -5.97
C ARG A 292 -2.63 -9.59 -4.94
N LEU A 293 -3.90 -9.99 -5.03
CA LEU A 293 -4.52 -10.96 -4.14
C LEU A 293 -5.41 -11.91 -4.92
N GLN A 294 -5.61 -13.09 -4.36
CA GLN A 294 -6.47 -14.13 -4.91
C GLN A 294 -7.52 -14.54 -3.89
N LEU A 295 -8.76 -14.63 -4.36
CA LEU A 295 -9.90 -15.12 -3.62
C LEU A 295 -10.08 -16.61 -3.93
N ASN A 296 -10.14 -17.42 -2.89
CA ASN A 296 -10.26 -18.87 -2.99
C ASN A 296 -11.44 -19.36 -2.16
N LEU A 297 -12.08 -20.43 -2.62
CA LEU A 297 -13.19 -21.08 -1.94
C LEU A 297 -12.74 -22.46 -1.45
N TYR A 298 -12.83 -22.68 -0.15
CA TYR A 298 -12.67 -24.02 0.40
C TYR A 298 -13.94 -24.84 0.17
N MET A 299 -13.78 -25.96 -0.53
CA MET A 299 -14.87 -26.86 -0.89
C MET A 299 -14.47 -28.31 -0.63
N LYS A 300 -15.46 -29.13 -0.28
CA LYS A 300 -15.31 -30.57 -0.11
C LYS A 300 -16.66 -31.26 -0.30
N ARG A 301 -16.64 -32.57 -0.43
CA ARG A 301 -17.84 -33.40 -0.37
C ARG A 301 -18.51 -33.28 1.01
N VAL A 302 -19.82 -33.06 1.02
CA VAL A 302 -20.65 -33.03 2.23
C VAL A 302 -21.78 -34.06 2.10
N SER A 303 -21.80 -35.04 3.00
CA SER A 303 -22.85 -36.07 3.00
C SER A 303 -24.24 -35.45 3.20
N GLY A 304 -25.22 -35.92 2.44
CA GLY A 304 -26.59 -35.36 2.43
C GLY A 304 -26.79 -34.16 1.50
N ILE A 305 -25.72 -33.56 0.97
CA ILE A 305 -25.80 -32.48 -0.03
C ILE A 305 -25.27 -33.00 -1.36
N THR A 306 -26.18 -33.42 -2.24
CA THR A 306 -25.82 -34.14 -3.46
C THR A 306 -25.09 -33.28 -4.49
N GLU A 307 -25.25 -31.97 -4.43
CA GLU A 307 -24.60 -30.99 -5.30
C GLU A 307 -23.07 -31.04 -5.14
N THR A 308 -22.58 -31.37 -3.93
CA THR A 308 -21.13 -31.54 -3.68
C THR A 308 -20.55 -32.80 -4.32
N GLY A 309 -21.40 -33.74 -4.74
CA GLY A 309 -21.04 -34.94 -5.49
C GLY A 309 -19.87 -35.73 -4.87
N LYS A 310 -18.77 -35.80 -5.64
CA LYS A 310 -17.51 -36.47 -5.27
C LYS A 310 -16.33 -35.49 -5.31
N ILE A 311 -16.58 -34.20 -5.08
CA ILE A 311 -15.54 -33.17 -5.09
C ILE A 311 -14.52 -33.47 -3.98
N SER A 312 -13.23 -33.41 -4.35
CA SER A 312 -12.11 -33.52 -3.41
C SER A 312 -12.10 -32.34 -2.44
N GLU A 313 -11.56 -32.54 -1.24
CA GLU A 313 -11.30 -31.43 -0.33
C GLU A 313 -10.18 -30.54 -0.89
N VAL A 314 -10.50 -29.30 -1.25
CA VAL A 314 -9.56 -28.38 -1.91
C VAL A 314 -9.87 -26.92 -1.59
N VAL A 315 -8.84 -26.08 -1.61
CA VAL A 315 -8.98 -24.62 -1.66
C VAL A 315 -8.90 -24.19 -3.12
N MET A 316 -10.07 -24.02 -3.74
CA MET A 316 -10.19 -23.75 -5.17
C MET A 316 -10.03 -22.25 -5.45
N PRO A 317 -9.07 -21.83 -6.30
CA PRO A 317 -8.98 -20.44 -6.71
C PRO A 317 -10.20 -20.05 -7.54
N MET A 318 -10.81 -18.91 -7.21
CA MET A 318 -11.97 -18.38 -7.95
C MET A 318 -11.56 -17.25 -8.89
N ILE A 319 -10.86 -16.25 -8.34
CA ILE A 319 -10.39 -15.09 -9.08
C ILE A 319 -9.17 -14.51 -8.37
N TRP A 320 -8.22 -13.97 -9.13
CA TRP A 320 -7.22 -13.06 -8.61
C TRP A 320 -7.37 -11.70 -9.26
N PHE A 321 -6.96 -10.67 -8.54
CA PHE A 321 -7.05 -9.29 -8.99
C PHE A 321 -5.78 -8.53 -8.68
N GLU A 322 -5.50 -7.53 -9.51
CA GLU A 322 -4.42 -6.58 -9.35
C GLU A 322 -5.00 -5.17 -9.23
N GLU A 323 -4.74 -4.52 -8.10
CA GLU A 323 -4.86 -3.07 -7.99
C GLU A 323 -3.49 -2.45 -8.26
N LYS A 324 -3.32 -1.90 -9.45
CA LYS A 324 -2.10 -1.20 -9.88
C LYS A 324 -2.31 0.30 -9.98
N GLY A 325 -1.28 1.05 -9.64
CA GLY A 325 -1.25 2.50 -9.80
C GLY A 325 0.17 3.01 -9.81
N TYR A 326 0.44 4.02 -10.63
CA TYR A 326 1.74 4.68 -10.69
C TYR A 326 1.56 6.17 -10.91
N ILE A 327 2.56 6.95 -10.47
CA ILE A 327 2.59 8.40 -10.69
C ILE A 327 2.96 8.71 -12.15
N ASP A 328 2.22 9.61 -12.78
CA ASP A 328 2.46 10.05 -14.14
C ASP A 328 2.09 11.53 -14.38
N GLY A 329 2.28 11.97 -15.63
CA GLY A 329 1.88 13.29 -16.09
C GLY A 329 2.46 14.47 -15.29
N PRO A 330 1.70 15.57 -15.14
CA PRO A 330 2.14 16.77 -14.43
C PRO A 330 2.53 16.54 -12.97
N VAL A 331 1.90 15.55 -12.31
CA VAL A 331 2.17 15.22 -10.91
C VAL A 331 3.57 14.66 -10.77
N LEU A 332 3.96 13.72 -11.63
CA LEU A 332 5.33 13.20 -11.68
C LEU A 332 6.34 14.32 -11.96
N THR A 333 6.08 15.18 -12.95
CA THR A 333 7.00 16.27 -13.30
C THR A 333 7.21 17.22 -12.12
N THR A 334 6.14 17.57 -11.41
CA THR A 334 6.20 18.43 -10.22
C THR A 334 6.98 17.74 -9.09
N PHE A 335 6.70 16.46 -8.85
CA PHE A 335 7.37 15.67 -7.82
C PHE A 335 8.88 15.55 -8.10
N HIS A 336 9.26 15.17 -9.32
CA HIS A 336 10.65 15.04 -9.75
C HIS A 336 11.39 16.38 -9.70
N THR A 337 10.77 17.47 -10.17
CA THR A 337 11.39 18.81 -10.14
C THR A 337 11.67 19.25 -8.71
N ASN A 338 10.70 19.10 -7.80
CA ASN A 338 10.82 19.60 -6.44
C ASN A 338 11.72 18.74 -5.54
N LEU A 339 11.75 17.42 -5.76
CA LEU A 339 12.44 16.49 -4.86
C LEU A 339 13.76 15.96 -5.41
N VAL A 340 14.00 16.08 -6.72
CA VAL A 340 15.24 15.61 -7.36
C VAL A 340 16.02 16.79 -7.94
N ILE A 341 15.41 17.56 -8.84
CA ILE A 341 16.12 18.61 -9.60
C ILE A 341 16.50 19.79 -8.69
N LEU A 342 15.54 20.38 -7.96
CA LEU A 342 15.81 21.56 -7.13
C LEU A 342 16.88 21.28 -6.06
N PRO A 343 16.80 20.19 -5.26
CA PRO A 343 17.86 19.85 -4.30
C PRO A 343 19.22 19.66 -4.97
N ALA A 344 19.29 18.96 -6.11
CA ALA A 344 20.56 18.77 -6.82
C ALA A 344 21.14 20.11 -7.30
N VAL A 345 20.33 21.00 -7.87
CA VAL A 345 20.77 22.35 -8.27
C VAL A 345 21.26 23.15 -7.07
N MET A 346 20.54 23.10 -5.94
CA MET A 346 20.96 23.76 -4.69
C MET A 346 22.29 23.22 -4.17
N GLU A 347 22.51 21.91 -4.24
CA GLU A 347 23.77 21.28 -3.85
C GLU A 347 24.93 21.70 -4.77
N TYR A 348 24.73 21.69 -6.10
CA TYR A 348 25.74 22.17 -7.04
C TYR A 348 26.06 23.66 -6.84
N MET A 349 25.04 24.49 -6.60
CA MET A 349 25.25 25.91 -6.28
C MET A 349 26.03 26.08 -4.98
N GLN A 350 25.72 25.29 -3.94
CA GLN A 350 26.45 25.30 -2.67
C GLN A 350 27.94 24.98 -2.90
N TYR A 351 28.28 23.91 -3.61
CA TYR A 351 29.68 23.59 -3.93
C TYR A 351 30.33 24.68 -4.79
N GLY A 352 29.58 25.28 -5.73
CA GLY A 352 30.04 26.41 -6.52
C GLY A 352 30.42 27.62 -5.66
N PHE A 353 29.58 27.99 -4.69
CA PHE A 353 29.87 29.10 -3.77
C PHE A 353 31.03 28.80 -2.82
N ILE A 354 31.18 27.55 -2.36
CA ILE A 354 32.33 27.13 -1.56
C ILE A 354 33.62 27.26 -2.36
N ALA A 355 33.64 26.77 -3.60
CA ALA A 355 34.81 26.87 -4.49
C ALA A 355 35.17 28.33 -4.79
N LEU A 356 34.18 29.18 -5.05
CA LEU A 356 34.38 30.61 -5.26
C LEU A 356 34.94 31.29 -4.01
N GLY A 357 34.40 30.97 -2.83
CA GLY A 357 34.90 31.49 -1.55
C GLY A 357 36.35 31.08 -1.26
N LEU A 358 36.73 29.83 -1.55
CA LEU A 358 38.11 29.38 -1.41
C LEU A 358 39.04 30.10 -2.40
N ALA A 359 38.60 30.29 -3.65
CA ALA A 359 39.37 31.03 -4.64
C ALA A 359 39.62 32.48 -4.22
N THR A 360 38.62 33.17 -3.66
CA THR A 360 38.81 34.56 -3.19
C THR A 360 39.74 34.64 -1.98
N ILE A 361 39.68 33.68 -1.05
CA ILE A 361 40.63 33.59 0.08
C ILE A 361 42.05 33.34 -0.42
N LEU A 362 42.24 32.45 -1.39
CA LEU A 362 43.55 32.19 -1.99
C LEU A 362 44.09 33.42 -2.72
N LEU A 363 43.25 34.14 -3.47
CA LEU A 363 43.65 35.38 -4.13
C LEU A 363 44.00 36.49 -3.13
N ALA A 364 43.20 36.65 -2.06
CA ALA A 364 43.44 37.64 -1.02
C ALA A 364 44.72 37.34 -0.23
N SER A 365 44.96 36.07 0.12
CA SER A 365 46.20 35.65 0.80
C SER A 365 47.43 35.82 -0.09
N LEU A 366 47.33 35.51 -1.40
CA LEU A 366 48.39 35.78 -2.36
C LEU A 366 48.68 37.28 -2.47
N ALA A 367 47.63 38.12 -2.57
CA ALA A 367 47.79 39.56 -2.61
C ALA A 367 48.42 40.11 -1.33
N HIS A 368 48.00 39.62 -0.16
CA HIS A 368 48.60 40.00 1.13
C HIS A 368 50.06 39.57 1.23
N TYR A 369 50.41 38.36 0.77
CA TYR A 369 51.78 37.88 0.73
C TYR A 369 52.66 38.73 -0.18
N ARG A 370 52.16 39.10 -1.36
CA ARG A 370 52.85 40.02 -2.30
C ARG A 370 53.09 41.39 -1.65
N LEU A 371 52.04 41.99 -1.06
CA LEU A 371 52.15 43.29 -0.38
C LEU A 371 53.10 43.27 0.81
N LYS A 372 53.14 42.16 1.58
CA LYS A 372 54.08 42.00 2.70
C LYS A 372 55.53 41.84 2.21
N ARG A 373 55.74 41.15 1.09
CA ARG A 373 57.06 41.01 0.46
C ARG A 373 57.58 42.36 -0.06
N ASP A 374 56.73 43.11 -0.74
CA ASP A 374 57.08 44.44 -1.26
C ASP A 374 57.38 45.44 -0.11
N LYS A 375 56.70 45.32 1.04
CA LYS A 375 57.04 46.07 2.26
C LYS A 375 58.37 45.65 2.90
N HIS A 376 58.78 44.40 2.76
CA HIS A 376 60.04 43.91 3.32
C HIS A 376 61.24 44.28 2.44
N ASP A 377 61.06 44.31 1.11
CA ASP A 377 62.07 44.80 0.16
C ASP A 377 62.23 46.34 0.20
N GLY A 378 61.23 47.08 0.70
CA GLY A 378 61.28 48.55 0.87
C GLY A 378 61.99 49.06 2.13
N ASP A 379 62.44 48.18 3.03
CA ASP A 379 63.09 48.54 4.31
C ASP A 379 64.61 48.23 4.32
N ILE A 380 65.19 47.94 3.14
CA ILE A 380 66.63 47.68 2.95
C ILE A 380 67.22 48.74 2.00
N THR A 381 67.29 49.98 2.47
CA THR A 381 68.22 51.00 1.92
C THR A 381 68.60 51.98 3.04
N PRO A 382 69.86 51.99 3.51
CA PRO A 382 70.38 53.10 4.29
C PRO A 382 70.98 54.20 3.38
N ASP A 383 70.79 55.42 3.88
CA ASP A 383 71.23 56.74 3.42
C ASP A 383 72.61 56.87 2.76
N GLU A 384 72.72 57.80 1.80
CA GLU A 384 73.78 58.83 1.86
C GLU A 384 73.42 60.11 1.05
N ASN A 385 73.16 61.17 1.81
CA ASN A 385 73.43 62.61 1.66
C ASN A 385 73.75 63.21 0.28
N GLU A 386 73.01 64.22 -0.22
CA GLU A 386 72.89 65.63 0.24
C GLU A 386 73.94 66.54 -0.44
N SER A 387 73.46 67.53 -1.23
CA SER A 387 73.93 68.93 -1.15
C SER A 387 73.23 69.85 -2.17
N THR A 388 72.39 70.76 -1.64
CA THR A 388 72.32 72.25 -1.88
C THR A 388 72.05 72.79 -3.31
N SER A 389 71.24 73.83 -3.55
CA SER A 389 71.10 75.09 -2.79
C SER A 389 69.87 75.96 -3.17
N THR A 390 69.38 76.72 -2.16
CA THR A 390 68.83 78.11 -2.14
C THR A 390 67.50 78.44 -2.82
N GLU A 391 66.42 78.72 -2.07
CA GLU A 391 65.98 80.01 -1.43
C GLU A 391 65.21 80.91 -2.44
N GLU A 392 64.09 81.59 -2.15
CA GLU A 392 63.72 82.47 -1.01
C GLU A 392 62.22 82.90 -1.21
N LYS A 393 61.33 82.90 -0.20
CA LYS A 393 60.67 84.04 0.51
C LYS A 393 59.19 83.69 0.71
N ASP A 394 58.44 84.07 1.74
CA ASP A 394 58.61 84.64 3.08
C ASP A 394 57.22 84.52 3.76
N PRO A 395 57.09 84.71 5.09
CA PRO A 395 56.01 84.18 5.93
C PRO A 395 54.99 85.26 6.34
N LEU A 396 53.95 84.88 7.11
CA LEU A 396 53.44 85.65 8.27
C LEU A 396 52.41 84.86 9.09
N LEU A 397 52.65 84.85 10.41
CA LEU A 397 51.80 84.39 11.50
C LEU A 397 50.52 85.23 11.68
N HIS A 398 49.44 84.64 12.19
CA HIS A 398 48.92 85.01 13.53
C HIS A 398 47.85 84.07 14.09
N ASP A 399 47.79 84.10 15.42
CA ASP A 399 47.11 83.25 16.40
C ASP A 399 45.57 83.33 16.45
N GLU A 400 45.03 82.31 17.11
CA GLU A 400 43.82 82.19 17.97
C GLU A 400 42.82 83.37 18.07
N MET A 401 41.52 83.11 17.93
CA MET A 401 40.53 82.92 19.03
C MET A 401 39.07 83.04 18.50
N ASP A 402 38.18 82.25 19.11
CA ASP A 402 36.71 82.10 18.96
C ASP A 402 36.13 81.32 17.76
#